data_AF-A0A0T1QIN2-F1
#
_entry.id   AF-A0A0T1QIN2-F1
#
_cell.length_a   1.000
_cell.length_b   1.000
_cell.length_c   1.000
_cell.angle_alpha   90.00
_cell.angle_beta   90.00
_cell.angle_gamma   90.00
#
_symmetry.space_group_name_H-M   'P 1'
#
loop_
_entity.id
_entity.type
_entity.pdbx_description
1 polymer ?
#
loop_
_entity_poly.entity_id
_entity_poly.type
_entity_poly.pdbx_seq_one_letter_code
_entity_poly.pdbx_strand_id
1 'polypeptide(L)'
;MSVTSGWVGRSAVVLAVVLSAAACGGGDSPEPNATDAVSPTALKTCEDVFGKANVEAVRADLGDAFRPYDRSLAEMKDRMAAEARGWTAGKDDLKRTTYHPCEMEGGGDGATARVTGTVGWSMYDIAFLGSGEGRQRWRAVADGVYVASRADAWGMPLVMACTIPGTAAGQGRELPLQVAVNDAARKSGSGDAAVSTEQLLKSLAESTRTLLGCEEKTAVPDDLLP
;
A
#
# COMPACT_ATOMS: atom_id res chain seq x y z
N MET A 1 -22.09 -0.58 79.11
CA MET A 1 -21.11 -0.90 80.17
C MET A 1 -19.76 -1.04 79.50
N SER A 2 -18.87 -0.07 79.75
CA SER A 2 -17.48 -0.07 79.30
C SER A 2 -16.66 -1.02 80.16
N VAL A 3 -15.76 -1.81 79.56
CA VAL A 3 -14.43 -2.07 80.12
C VAL A 3 -13.44 -2.28 78.97
N THR A 4 -12.43 -1.42 78.98
CA THR A 4 -11.23 -1.36 78.14
C THR A 4 -10.14 -2.32 78.60
N SER A 5 -9.13 -2.51 77.74
CA SER A 5 -7.74 -2.96 78.00
C SER A 5 -7.45 -4.28 77.25
N GLY A 6 -6.45 -4.41 76.40
CA GLY A 6 -5.34 -3.54 76.05
C GLY A 6 -4.24 -4.41 75.41
N TRP A 7 -3.38 -3.75 74.65
CA TRP A 7 -1.94 -4.04 74.51
C TRP A 7 -1.42 -4.89 73.33
N VAL A 8 -0.46 -4.24 72.62
CA VAL A 8 0.70 -4.71 71.81
C VAL A 8 0.44 -5.75 70.71
N GLY A 9 0.86 -5.59 69.46
CA GLY A 9 1.77 -4.65 68.85
C GLY A 9 2.48 -5.38 67.71
N ARG A 10 2.30 -4.84 66.50
CA ARG A 10 3.21 -4.83 65.34
C ARG A 10 4.05 -6.10 65.07
N SER A 11 3.66 -6.81 64.02
CA SER A 11 4.61 -7.42 63.08
C SER A 11 4.06 -7.22 61.67
N ALA A 12 4.51 -6.16 61.01
CA ALA A 12 4.26 -5.95 59.60
C ALA A 12 5.28 -6.79 58.82
N VAL A 13 4.83 -7.89 58.24
CA VAL A 13 5.61 -8.68 57.28
C VAL A 13 5.61 -7.89 55.98
N VAL A 14 6.75 -7.28 55.65
CA VAL A 14 7.00 -6.68 54.33
C VAL A 14 7.31 -7.84 53.37
N LEU A 15 6.31 -8.25 52.58
CA LEU A 15 6.50 -9.12 51.43
C LEU A 15 7.01 -8.27 50.27
N ALA A 16 8.34 -8.26 50.10
CA ALA A 16 8.97 -7.77 48.89
C ALA A 16 8.69 -8.76 47.75
N VAL A 17 7.73 -8.44 46.90
CA VAL A 17 7.52 -9.13 45.64
C VAL A 17 8.54 -8.59 44.64
N VAL A 18 9.57 -9.39 44.37
CA VAL A 18 10.52 -9.16 43.28
C VAL A 18 9.81 -9.53 41.98
N LEU A 19 9.23 -8.53 41.30
CA LEU A 19 8.77 -8.66 39.93
C LEU A 19 9.99 -8.54 39.01
N SER A 20 10.57 -9.68 38.66
CA SER A 20 11.56 -9.79 37.60
C SER A 20 10.90 -9.45 36.26
N ALA A 21 11.07 -8.21 35.80
CA ALA A 21 10.73 -7.82 34.44
C ALA A 21 11.65 -8.58 33.47
N ALA A 22 11.08 -9.55 32.75
CA ALA A 22 11.69 -10.08 31.56
C ALA A 22 11.81 -8.92 30.56
N ALA A 23 13.06 -8.55 30.25
CA ALA A 23 13.38 -7.61 29.19
C ALA A 23 13.00 -8.22 27.83
N CYS A 24 11.77 -7.98 27.40
CA CYS A 24 11.42 -8.05 25.99
C CYS A 24 12.08 -6.85 25.31
N GLY A 25 12.97 -7.11 24.36
CA GLY A 25 13.60 -6.09 23.53
C GLY A 25 12.54 -5.27 22.78
N GLY A 26 12.16 -4.15 23.37
CA GLY A 26 11.50 -3.06 22.68
C GLY A 26 12.57 -2.30 21.91
N GLY A 27 12.66 -2.56 20.62
CA GLY A 27 13.40 -1.68 19.72
C GLY A 27 12.74 -0.31 19.76
N ASP A 28 13.43 0.63 20.39
CA ASP A 28 13.21 2.07 20.30
C ASP A 28 13.20 2.45 18.81
N SER A 29 12.02 2.38 18.19
CA SER A 29 11.77 3.11 16.95
C SER A 29 11.44 4.52 17.41
N PRO A 30 12.24 5.53 17.04
CA PRO A 30 11.99 6.88 17.48
C PRO A 30 10.56 7.26 17.14
N GLU A 31 9.79 7.73 18.13
CA GLU A 31 8.51 8.37 17.85
C GLU A 31 8.77 9.54 16.89
N PRO A 32 8.12 9.58 15.72
CA PRO A 32 8.40 10.58 14.70
C PRO A 32 7.99 11.96 15.21
N ASN A 33 8.93 12.90 15.19
CA ASN A 33 8.63 14.26 15.61
C ASN A 33 7.78 14.96 14.54
N ALA A 34 6.86 15.81 14.99
CA ALA A 34 5.97 16.61 14.14
C ALA A 34 6.72 17.59 13.19
N THR A 35 8.06 17.66 13.29
CA THR A 35 8.93 18.55 12.52
C THR A 35 9.91 17.84 11.58
N ASP A 36 9.81 16.53 11.39
CA ASP A 36 10.71 15.84 10.47
C ASP A 36 10.54 16.39 9.05
N ALA A 37 11.62 16.98 8.53
CA ALA A 37 11.67 17.52 7.18
C ALA A 37 11.28 16.42 6.17
N VAL A 38 10.55 16.81 5.12
CA VAL A 38 10.20 15.93 4.00
C VAL A 38 11.45 15.21 3.51
N SER A 39 11.45 13.87 3.57
CA SER A 39 12.56 13.05 3.07
C SER A 39 12.69 13.27 1.55
N PRO A 40 13.81 13.82 1.06
CA PRO A 40 14.00 14.05 -0.38
C PRO A 40 13.98 12.75 -1.19
N THR A 41 14.51 11.67 -0.61
CA THR A 41 14.50 10.34 -1.21
C THR A 41 13.08 9.81 -1.35
N ALA A 42 12.28 9.86 -0.29
CA ALA A 42 10.89 9.41 -0.33
C ALA A 42 10.03 10.23 -1.30
N LEU A 43 10.23 11.55 -1.33
CA LEU A 43 9.58 12.42 -2.30
C LEU A 43 9.94 11.99 -3.72
N LYS A 44 11.23 11.80 -4.01
CA LYS A 44 11.70 11.39 -5.33
C LYS A 44 11.14 10.03 -5.75
N THR A 45 11.08 9.06 -4.84
CA THR A 45 10.44 7.76 -5.06
C THR A 45 8.97 7.93 -5.47
N CYS A 46 8.20 8.76 -4.75
CA CYS A 46 6.81 9.03 -5.09
C CYS A 46 6.66 9.77 -6.44
N GLU A 47 7.57 10.70 -6.76
CA GLU A 47 7.59 11.38 -8.06
C GLU A 47 7.89 10.43 -9.21
N ASP A 48 8.73 9.41 -9.00
CA ASP A 48 9.02 8.39 -10.01
C ASP A 48 7.84 7.42 -10.20
N VAL A 49 7.04 7.19 -9.16
CA VAL A 49 5.86 6.31 -9.18
C VAL A 49 4.63 6.98 -9.78
N PHE A 50 4.27 8.16 -9.28
CA PHE A 50 3.04 8.86 -9.65
C PHE A 50 3.27 10.02 -10.63
N GLY A 51 4.51 10.41 -10.89
CA GLY A 51 4.84 11.61 -11.66
C GLY A 51 4.86 12.86 -10.79
N LYS A 52 5.84 13.73 -11.04
CA LYS A 52 6.06 14.96 -10.26
C LYS A 52 4.82 15.85 -10.14
N ALA A 53 4.14 16.12 -11.25
CA ALA A 53 2.94 16.96 -11.25
C ALA A 53 1.81 16.40 -10.38
N ASN A 54 1.60 15.08 -10.42
CA ASN A 54 0.57 14.43 -9.60
C ASN A 54 0.95 14.46 -8.12
N VAL A 55 2.23 14.28 -7.78
CA VAL A 55 2.71 14.37 -6.39
C VAL A 55 2.58 15.80 -5.85
N GLU A 56 2.89 16.81 -6.66
CA GLU A 56 2.67 18.22 -6.28
C GLU A 56 1.19 18.51 -6.04
N ALA A 57 0.28 17.98 -6.88
CA ALA A 57 -1.16 18.10 -6.67
C ALA A 57 -1.62 17.39 -5.39
N VAL A 58 -1.16 16.15 -5.13
CA VAL A 58 -1.46 15.43 -3.88
C VAL A 58 -0.92 16.19 -2.67
N ARG A 59 0.28 16.76 -2.76
CA ARG A 59 0.86 17.57 -1.68
C ARG A 59 0.01 18.81 -1.38
N ALA A 60 -0.51 19.48 -2.42
CA ALA A 60 -1.40 20.61 -2.24
C ALA A 60 -2.71 20.19 -1.53
N ASP A 61 -3.26 19.03 -1.88
CA ASP A 61 -4.46 18.48 -1.23
C ASP A 61 -4.20 18.05 0.24
N LEU A 62 -3.00 17.52 0.53
CA LEU A 62 -2.61 17.00 1.85
C LEU A 62 -2.10 18.09 2.82
N GLY A 63 -1.79 19.28 2.32
CA GLY A 63 -1.42 20.44 3.12
C GLY A 63 -0.02 20.39 3.75
N ASP A 64 0.22 21.27 4.73
CA ASP A 64 1.56 21.56 5.27
C ASP A 64 2.17 20.39 6.07
N ALA A 65 1.34 19.47 6.56
CA ALA A 65 1.79 18.25 7.25
C ALA A 65 2.19 17.13 6.27
N PHE A 66 2.33 17.43 4.98
CA PHE A 66 2.68 16.47 3.94
C PHE A 66 3.98 15.70 4.26
N ARG A 67 3.90 14.37 4.21
CA ARG A 67 5.00 13.44 4.45
C ARG A 67 4.95 12.27 3.47
N PRO A 68 5.97 12.10 2.61
CA PRO A 68 6.18 10.88 1.86
C PRO A 68 6.99 9.87 2.68
N TYR A 69 6.72 8.58 2.50
CA TYR A 69 7.46 7.50 3.15
C TYR A 69 8.44 6.82 2.21
N ASP A 70 9.65 6.54 2.72
CA ASP A 70 10.69 5.89 1.93
C ASP A 70 10.36 4.41 1.69
N ARG A 71 10.53 4.00 0.44
CA ARG A 71 10.20 2.68 -0.10
C ARG A 71 11.20 2.36 -1.21
N SER A 72 11.92 1.25 -1.06
CA SER A 72 12.94 0.85 -2.05
C SER A 72 12.28 0.26 -3.31
N LEU A 73 12.18 1.06 -4.38
CA LEU A 73 11.68 0.58 -5.68
C LEU A 73 12.58 -0.52 -6.27
N ALA A 74 13.89 -0.46 -6.01
CA ALA A 74 14.83 -1.47 -6.47
C ALA A 74 14.56 -2.83 -5.78
N GLU A 75 14.36 -2.82 -4.46
CA GLU A 75 14.03 -4.04 -3.72
C GLU A 75 12.67 -4.60 -4.14
N MET A 76 11.66 -3.73 -4.31
CA MET A 76 10.35 -4.15 -4.82
C MET A 76 10.48 -4.82 -6.19
N LYS A 77 11.19 -4.19 -7.12
CA LYS A 77 11.44 -4.72 -8.46
C LYS A 77 12.08 -6.11 -8.40
N ASP A 78 13.16 -6.25 -7.63
CA ASP A 78 13.91 -7.50 -7.55
C ASP A 78 13.06 -8.63 -6.97
N ARG A 79 12.29 -8.35 -5.91
CA ARG A 79 11.39 -9.34 -5.30
C ARG A 79 10.24 -9.73 -6.23
N MET A 80 9.56 -8.76 -6.83
CA MET A 80 8.47 -9.05 -7.77
C MET A 80 8.96 -9.83 -8.99
N ALA A 81 10.14 -9.51 -9.52
CA ALA A 81 10.73 -10.26 -10.64
C ALA A 81 11.12 -11.69 -10.22
N ALA A 82 11.61 -11.89 -8.99
CA ALA A 82 11.89 -13.22 -8.46
C ALA A 82 10.61 -14.04 -8.28
N GLU A 83 9.53 -13.43 -7.77
CA GLU A 83 8.20 -14.06 -7.65
C GLU A 83 7.69 -14.54 -9.02
N ALA A 84 7.73 -13.68 -10.05
CA ALA A 84 7.28 -14.04 -11.39
C ALA A 84 8.13 -15.13 -12.05
N ARG A 85 9.45 -15.14 -11.81
CA ARG A 85 10.35 -16.19 -12.34
C ARG A 85 10.23 -17.51 -11.60
N GLY A 86 9.91 -17.48 -10.31
CA GLY A 86 9.65 -18.67 -9.50
C GLY A 86 8.26 -19.26 -9.71
N TRP A 87 7.32 -18.48 -10.27
CA TRP A 87 5.96 -18.91 -10.52
C TRP A 87 5.86 -20.04 -11.56
N THR A 88 4.94 -20.97 -11.31
CA THR A 88 4.46 -21.97 -12.27
C THR A 88 2.97 -22.20 -12.05
N ALA A 89 2.21 -22.46 -13.12
CA ALA A 89 0.76 -22.64 -13.05
C ALA A 89 0.28 -23.70 -12.01
N GLY A 90 1.09 -24.73 -11.76
CA GLY A 90 0.75 -25.82 -10.82
C GLY A 90 1.15 -25.60 -9.36
N LYS A 91 1.85 -24.51 -9.02
CA LYS A 91 2.35 -24.22 -7.66
C LYS A 91 2.10 -22.78 -7.22
N ASP A 92 1.05 -22.17 -7.75
CA ASP A 92 0.76 -20.78 -7.45
C ASP A 92 0.42 -20.58 -5.96
N ASP A 93 0.99 -19.52 -5.37
CA ASP A 93 0.69 -19.11 -4.00
C ASP A 93 -0.39 -18.05 -4.04
N LEU A 94 -1.56 -18.38 -3.48
CA LEU A 94 -2.67 -17.43 -3.39
C LEU A 94 -2.41 -16.31 -2.37
N LYS A 95 -1.41 -16.45 -1.48
CA LYS A 95 -0.99 -15.42 -0.52
C LYS A 95 0.06 -14.51 -1.14
N ARG A 96 -0.32 -13.83 -2.23
CA ARG A 96 0.61 -13.00 -3.00
C ARG A 96 1.07 -11.78 -2.19
N THR A 97 2.37 -11.52 -2.21
CA THR A 97 2.96 -10.35 -1.57
C THR A 97 2.41 -9.09 -2.21
N THR A 98 2.10 -8.11 -1.37
CA THR A 98 1.69 -6.78 -1.79
C THR A 98 2.74 -5.78 -1.37
N TYR A 99 3.02 -4.83 -2.24
CA TYR A 99 4.05 -3.81 -2.08
C TYR A 99 3.41 -2.42 -2.12
N HIS A 100 4.03 -1.49 -1.40
CA HIS A 100 3.60 -0.09 -1.36
C HIS A 100 4.73 0.80 -1.89
N PRO A 101 4.85 1.01 -3.22
CA PRO A 101 5.97 1.76 -3.79
C PRO A 101 5.99 3.25 -3.42
N CYS A 102 4.83 3.81 -3.05
CA CYS A 102 4.73 5.18 -2.56
C CYS A 102 3.56 5.28 -1.59
N GLU A 103 3.84 5.91 -0.45
CA GLU A 103 2.83 6.33 0.52
C GLU A 103 3.06 7.81 0.84
N MET A 104 1.98 8.57 0.82
CA MET A 104 1.96 9.99 1.17
C MET A 104 0.88 10.23 2.20
N GLU A 105 1.21 10.98 3.23
CA GLU A 105 0.30 11.34 4.31
C GLU A 105 0.27 12.86 4.50
N GLY A 106 -0.85 13.37 4.97
CA GLY A 106 -0.97 14.74 5.47
C GLY A 106 -2.31 14.95 6.16
N GLY A 107 -2.72 16.21 6.28
CA GLY A 107 -3.94 16.61 6.98
C GLY A 107 -3.72 17.71 8.02
N GLY A 108 -4.83 18.31 8.43
CA GLY A 108 -4.92 19.33 9.49
C GLY A 108 -6.20 19.11 10.31
N ASP A 109 -6.25 19.67 11.52
CA ASP A 109 -7.43 19.62 12.41
C ASP A 109 -7.96 18.22 12.77
N GLY A 110 -7.04 17.28 13.04
CA GLY A 110 -7.35 16.01 13.71
C GLY A 110 -7.76 14.85 12.80
N ALA A 111 -7.74 15.02 11.48
CA ALA A 111 -7.93 13.93 10.52
C ALA A 111 -6.68 13.74 9.64
N THR A 112 -6.12 12.54 9.68
CA THR A 112 -5.02 12.12 8.79
C THR A 112 -5.59 11.62 7.46
N ALA A 113 -5.16 12.21 6.36
CA ALA A 113 -5.43 11.73 5.01
C ALA A 113 -4.18 11.01 4.47
N ARG A 114 -4.40 9.86 3.83
CA ARG A 114 -3.33 9.05 3.22
C ARG A 114 -3.65 8.72 1.77
N VAL A 115 -2.62 8.75 0.94
CA VAL A 115 -2.61 8.24 -0.43
C VAL A 115 -1.59 7.11 -0.49
N THR A 116 -2.04 5.90 -0.80
CA THR A 116 -1.20 4.71 -0.89
C THR A 116 -1.30 4.09 -2.29
N GLY A 117 -0.16 3.96 -2.96
CA GLY A 117 -0.03 3.10 -4.12
C GLY A 117 0.21 1.66 -3.68
N THR A 118 -0.47 0.72 -4.31
CA THR A 118 -0.39 -0.70 -4.00
C THR A 118 -0.08 -1.47 -5.28
N VAL A 119 0.88 -2.40 -5.21
CA VAL A 119 1.35 -3.20 -6.34
C VAL A 119 1.51 -4.66 -5.91
N GLY A 120 1.15 -5.59 -6.79
CA GLY A 120 1.41 -7.01 -6.59
C GLY A 120 1.00 -7.83 -7.81
N TRP A 121 1.11 -9.14 -7.72
CA TRP A 121 0.59 -10.04 -8.74
C TRP A 121 -0.89 -10.36 -8.46
N SER A 122 -1.76 -10.30 -9.46
CA SER A 122 -3.21 -10.53 -9.34
C SER A 122 -3.55 -11.99 -9.07
N MET A 123 -4.28 -12.29 -8.00
CA MET A 123 -4.79 -13.65 -7.74
C MET A 123 -5.66 -14.23 -8.88
N TYR A 124 -6.15 -13.36 -9.77
CA TYR A 124 -6.97 -13.73 -10.92
C TYR A 124 -6.16 -13.65 -12.21
N ASP A 125 -6.28 -14.67 -13.05
CA ASP A 125 -5.77 -14.63 -14.42
C ASP A 125 -6.66 -13.78 -15.34
N ILE A 126 -6.14 -13.41 -16.52
CA ILE A 126 -6.85 -12.58 -17.50
C ILE A 126 -8.14 -13.26 -18.00
N ALA A 127 -8.20 -14.60 -18.05
CA ALA A 127 -9.39 -15.32 -18.52
C ALA A 127 -10.54 -15.21 -17.52
N PHE A 128 -10.26 -15.32 -16.22
CA PHE A 128 -11.21 -15.11 -15.14
C PHE A 128 -11.74 -13.68 -15.13
N LEU A 129 -10.86 -12.69 -15.29
CA LEU A 129 -11.27 -11.28 -15.34
C LEU A 129 -12.21 -11.00 -16.53
N GLY A 130 -11.97 -11.66 -17.65
CA GLY A 130 -12.81 -11.58 -18.84
C GLY A 130 -14.10 -12.41 -18.79
N SER A 131 -14.22 -13.39 -17.90
CA SER A 131 -15.42 -14.25 -17.83
C SER A 131 -16.63 -13.55 -17.21
N GLY A 132 -16.41 -12.47 -16.46
CA GLY A 132 -17.45 -11.78 -15.70
C GLY A 132 -17.96 -12.58 -14.50
N GLU A 133 -17.29 -13.68 -14.15
CA GLU A 133 -17.62 -14.51 -13.00
C GLU A 133 -17.06 -13.91 -11.71
N GLY A 134 -17.60 -14.35 -10.56
CA GLY A 134 -17.15 -13.90 -9.25
C GLY A 134 -17.93 -12.72 -8.67
N ARG A 135 -17.61 -12.39 -7.41
CA ARG A 135 -18.29 -11.31 -6.67
C ARG A 135 -17.82 -9.93 -7.12
N GLN A 136 -16.52 -9.80 -7.42
CA GLN A 136 -15.95 -8.57 -7.96
C GLN A 136 -16.19 -8.55 -9.47
N ARG A 137 -16.91 -7.53 -9.95
CA ARG A 137 -17.07 -7.33 -11.40
C ARG A 137 -15.87 -6.57 -11.95
N TRP A 138 -15.47 -6.97 -13.15
CA TRP A 138 -14.35 -6.39 -13.89
C TRP A 138 -14.85 -5.86 -15.23
N ARG A 139 -14.26 -4.75 -15.67
CA ARG A 139 -14.52 -4.13 -16.97
C ARG A 139 -13.22 -4.11 -17.76
N ALA A 140 -13.24 -4.63 -18.97
CA ALA A 140 -12.13 -4.42 -19.91
C ALA A 140 -12.09 -2.95 -20.33
N VAL A 141 -10.95 -2.29 -20.14
CA VAL A 141 -10.70 -0.91 -20.59
C VAL A 141 -9.75 -0.87 -21.78
N ALA A 142 -8.92 -1.90 -21.94
CA ALA A 142 -8.12 -2.16 -23.13
C ALA A 142 -7.85 -3.68 -23.24
N ASP A 143 -7.23 -4.11 -24.34
CA ASP A 143 -6.86 -5.52 -24.49
C ASP A 143 -5.88 -5.96 -23.39
N GLY A 144 -6.27 -6.96 -22.61
CA GLY A 144 -5.51 -7.42 -21.46
C GLY A 144 -5.42 -6.43 -20.30
N VAL A 145 -6.29 -5.41 -20.23
CA VAL A 145 -6.34 -4.44 -19.11
C VAL A 145 -7.78 -4.36 -18.57
N TYR A 146 -7.91 -4.62 -17.28
CA TYR A 146 -9.19 -4.71 -16.58
C TYR A 146 -9.19 -3.83 -15.35
N VAL A 147 -10.28 -3.12 -15.13
CA VAL A 147 -10.51 -2.34 -13.91
C VAL A 147 -11.67 -2.94 -13.15
N ALA A 148 -11.56 -2.97 -11.82
CA ALA A 148 -12.64 -3.44 -10.99
C ALA A 148 -13.79 -2.41 -10.97
N SER A 149 -15.04 -2.86 -10.90
CA SER A 149 -16.19 -1.93 -10.86
C SER A 149 -16.37 -1.23 -9.51
N ARG A 150 -15.66 -1.68 -8.47
CA ARG A 150 -15.72 -1.15 -7.10
C ARG A 150 -14.35 -1.26 -6.45
N ALA A 151 -14.01 -0.29 -5.62
CA ALA A 151 -12.83 -0.38 -4.77
C ALA A 151 -12.95 -1.52 -3.75
N ASP A 152 -11.81 -2.14 -3.43
CA ASP A 152 -11.64 -3.06 -2.32
C ASP A 152 -10.90 -2.38 -1.14
N ALA A 153 -10.38 -3.16 -0.19
CA ALA A 153 -9.66 -2.63 0.96
C ALA A 153 -8.38 -1.84 0.58
N TRP A 154 -7.82 -2.08 -0.60
CA TRP A 154 -6.58 -1.49 -1.10
C TRP A 154 -6.80 -0.34 -2.10
N GLY A 155 -8.05 0.00 -2.38
CA GLY A 155 -8.41 1.04 -3.34
C GLY A 155 -9.08 0.46 -4.58
N MET A 156 -8.99 1.17 -5.70
CA MET A 156 -9.57 0.71 -6.97
C MET A 156 -8.55 -0.17 -7.74
N PRO A 157 -8.78 -1.48 -7.89
CA PRO A 157 -7.84 -2.35 -8.58
C PRO A 157 -7.87 -2.21 -10.10
N LEU A 158 -6.69 -2.18 -10.70
CA LEU A 158 -6.44 -2.32 -12.13
C LEU A 158 -5.51 -3.53 -12.33
N VAL A 159 -5.91 -4.46 -13.19
CA VAL A 159 -5.12 -5.65 -13.53
C VAL A 159 -4.76 -5.62 -15.00
N MET A 160 -3.51 -5.97 -15.31
CA MET A 160 -3.02 -5.99 -16.69
C MET A 160 -2.00 -7.10 -16.93
N ALA A 161 -1.94 -7.58 -18.17
CA ALA A 161 -0.87 -8.47 -18.57
C ALA A 161 0.50 -7.79 -18.41
N CYS A 162 1.43 -8.51 -17.78
CA CYS A 162 2.82 -8.12 -17.61
C CYS A 162 3.69 -9.38 -17.56
N THR A 163 4.36 -9.66 -18.67
CA THR A 163 5.34 -10.73 -18.80
C THR A 163 6.72 -10.18 -18.48
N ILE A 164 7.40 -10.80 -17.50
CA ILE A 164 8.77 -10.44 -17.14
C ILE A 164 9.76 -11.28 -17.96
N PRO A 165 10.83 -10.68 -18.53
CA PRO A 165 11.83 -11.45 -19.25
C PRO A 165 12.42 -12.60 -18.40
N GLY A 166 12.41 -13.80 -19.00
CA GLY A 166 12.93 -15.03 -18.39
C GLY A 166 11.94 -15.79 -17.50
N THR A 167 10.66 -15.44 -17.49
CA THR A 167 9.60 -16.22 -16.80
C THR A 167 9.10 -17.40 -17.64
N ALA A 168 8.30 -18.26 -17.02
CA ALA A 168 7.58 -19.32 -17.72
C ALA A 168 6.62 -18.74 -18.79
N ALA A 169 6.40 -19.51 -19.85
CA ALA A 169 5.43 -19.15 -20.89
C ALA A 169 4.03 -18.99 -20.28
N GLY A 170 3.30 -17.96 -20.71
CA GLY A 170 1.95 -17.66 -20.19
C GLY A 170 1.91 -16.83 -18.91
N GLN A 171 3.05 -16.54 -18.27
CA GLN A 171 3.11 -15.82 -16.99
C GLN A 171 2.31 -14.52 -17.00
N GLY A 172 2.46 -13.64 -18.00
CA GLY A 172 1.73 -12.36 -17.99
C GLY A 172 0.20 -12.51 -18.03
N ARG A 173 -0.32 -13.64 -18.53
CA ARG A 173 -1.77 -13.91 -18.59
C ARG A 173 -2.30 -14.60 -17.34
N GLU A 174 -1.50 -15.50 -16.75
CA GLU A 174 -1.90 -16.34 -15.61
C GLU A 174 -1.48 -15.74 -14.25
N LEU A 175 -0.47 -14.89 -14.26
CA LEU A 175 0.04 -14.11 -13.13
C LEU A 175 0.11 -12.62 -13.55
N PRO A 176 -1.02 -11.97 -13.89
CA PRO A 176 -0.98 -10.58 -14.36
C PRO A 176 -0.63 -9.61 -13.23
N LEU A 177 -0.12 -8.44 -13.60
CA LEU A 177 0.19 -7.36 -12.66
C LEU A 177 -1.11 -6.73 -12.15
N GLN A 178 -1.20 -6.52 -10.83
CA GLN A 178 -2.26 -5.75 -10.19
C GLN A 178 -1.69 -4.50 -9.55
N VAL A 179 -2.36 -3.38 -9.77
CA VAL A 179 -2.09 -2.12 -9.07
C VAL A 179 -3.38 -1.55 -8.49
N ALA A 180 -3.29 -0.80 -7.40
CA ALA A 180 -4.42 -0.09 -6.82
C ALA A 180 -3.95 1.22 -6.16
N VAL A 181 -4.83 2.21 -6.12
CA VAL A 181 -4.62 3.46 -5.38
C VAL A 181 -5.73 3.61 -4.36
N ASN A 182 -5.35 3.77 -3.09
CA ASN A 182 -6.26 4.18 -2.02
C ASN A 182 -6.01 5.65 -1.69
N ASP A 183 -7.01 6.49 -1.95
CA ASP A 183 -7.00 7.92 -1.69
C ASP A 183 -8.32 8.41 -1.06
N ALA A 184 -9.10 7.51 -0.45
CA ALA A 184 -10.47 7.80 -0.03
C ALA A 184 -10.55 8.97 0.98
N ALA A 185 -9.59 9.05 1.90
CA ALA A 185 -9.55 10.11 2.92
C ALA A 185 -9.17 11.48 2.35
N ARG A 186 -8.47 11.53 1.21
CA ARG A 186 -8.06 12.78 0.52
C ARG A 186 -9.28 13.59 0.05
N LYS A 187 -10.38 12.92 -0.30
CA LYS A 187 -11.59 13.55 -0.82
C LYS A 187 -12.51 14.16 0.26
N SER A 188 -12.17 14.04 1.55
CA SER A 188 -13.05 14.48 2.64
C SER A 188 -12.90 15.95 3.06
N GLY A 189 -11.85 16.65 2.59
CA GLY A 189 -11.47 17.97 3.10
C GLY A 189 -11.92 19.20 2.30
N SER A 190 -11.95 19.17 0.96
CA SER A 190 -11.97 20.43 0.20
C SER A 190 -12.33 20.31 -1.29
N GLY A 191 -13.54 19.84 -1.64
CA GLY A 191 -13.98 19.85 -3.04
C GLY A 191 -13.12 19.00 -3.99
N ASP A 192 -13.30 19.19 -5.30
CA ASP A 192 -12.70 18.36 -6.34
C ASP A 192 -11.16 18.33 -6.22
N ALA A 193 -10.63 17.12 -5.98
CA ALA A 193 -9.21 16.84 -5.94
C ALA A 193 -8.50 17.31 -7.23
N ALA A 194 -7.37 18.01 -7.10
CA ALA A 194 -6.62 18.53 -8.25
C ALA A 194 -6.07 17.42 -9.18
N VAL A 195 -5.86 16.22 -8.63
CA VAL A 195 -5.55 15.00 -9.38
C VAL A 195 -6.56 13.91 -9.08
N SER A 196 -7.08 13.27 -10.13
CA SER A 196 -8.05 12.18 -10.01
C SER A 196 -7.41 10.86 -9.55
N THR A 197 -8.22 9.98 -8.96
CA THR A 197 -7.79 8.61 -8.65
C THR A 197 -7.37 7.85 -9.92
N GLU A 198 -8.00 8.13 -11.06
CA GLU A 198 -7.67 7.53 -12.37
C GLU A 198 -6.27 7.91 -12.83
N GLN A 199 -5.92 9.19 -12.74
CA GLN A 199 -4.59 9.67 -13.11
C GLN A 199 -3.51 9.03 -12.24
N LEU A 200 -3.74 8.94 -10.92
CA LEU A 200 -2.81 8.25 -10.01
C LEU A 200 -2.69 6.76 -10.36
N LEU A 201 -3.81 6.10 -10.63
CA LEU A 201 -3.86 4.66 -10.96
C LEU A 201 -3.15 4.37 -12.29
N LYS A 202 -3.35 5.23 -13.30
CA LYS A 202 -2.64 5.17 -14.59
C LYS A 202 -1.14 5.36 -14.40
N SER A 203 -0.72 6.40 -13.68
CA SER A 203 0.71 6.63 -13.44
C SER A 203 1.37 5.47 -12.69
N LEU A 204 0.71 4.91 -11.68
CA LEU A 204 1.19 3.73 -10.96
C LEU A 204 1.33 2.51 -11.87
N ALA A 205 0.34 2.27 -12.74
CA ALA A 205 0.37 1.18 -13.71
C ALA A 205 1.55 1.32 -14.67
N GLU A 206 1.70 2.48 -15.30
CA GLU A 206 2.73 2.73 -16.31
C GLU A 206 4.14 2.73 -15.72
N SER A 207 4.34 3.36 -14.56
CA SER A 207 5.63 3.38 -13.88
C SER A 207 6.04 1.99 -13.42
N THR A 208 5.11 1.21 -12.85
CA THR A 208 5.37 -0.17 -12.41
C THR A 208 5.72 -1.07 -13.59
N ARG A 209 4.96 -0.99 -14.70
CA ARG A 209 5.27 -1.78 -15.90
C ARG A 209 6.66 -1.48 -16.44
N THR A 210 7.01 -0.19 -16.49
CA THR A 210 8.32 0.27 -16.94
C THR A 210 9.43 -0.21 -16.01
N LEU A 211 9.23 -0.10 -14.69
CA LEU A 211 10.19 -0.52 -13.67
C LEU A 211 10.49 -2.03 -13.77
N LEU A 212 9.44 -2.84 -13.88
CA LEU A 212 9.53 -4.30 -14.00
C LEU A 212 10.01 -4.75 -15.39
N GLY A 213 9.87 -3.91 -16.41
CA GLY A 213 10.23 -4.23 -17.78
C GLY A 213 9.26 -5.21 -18.44
N CYS A 214 7.96 -5.02 -18.21
CA CYS A 214 6.93 -5.86 -18.84
C CYS A 214 7.06 -5.82 -20.37
N GLU A 215 6.97 -6.97 -21.02
CA GLU A 215 7.14 -7.09 -22.49
C GLU A 215 5.96 -6.49 -23.27
N GLU A 216 4.75 -6.55 -22.72
CA GLU A 216 3.55 -6.03 -23.36
C GLU A 216 3.61 -4.50 -23.44
N LYS A 217 3.24 -3.96 -24.60
CA LYS A 217 3.22 -2.51 -24.88
C LYS A 217 1.82 -1.89 -24.76
N THR A 218 0.89 -2.56 -24.08
CA THR A 218 -0.47 -2.05 -23.93
C THR A 218 -0.46 -0.73 -23.17
N ALA A 219 -1.01 0.31 -23.79
CA ALA A 219 -1.21 1.60 -23.16
C ALA A 219 -2.39 1.54 -22.19
N VAL A 220 -2.27 2.20 -21.04
CA VAL A 220 -3.35 2.33 -20.07
C VAL A 220 -4.22 3.54 -20.51
N PRO A 221 -5.52 3.32 -20.80
CA PRO A 221 -6.41 4.42 -21.21
C PRO A 221 -6.53 5.51 -20.14
N ASP A 222 -6.94 6.70 -20.56
CA ASP A 222 -7.20 7.82 -19.62
C ASP A 222 -8.55 7.65 -18.88
N ASP A 223 -9.52 6.96 -19.48
CA ASP A 223 -10.90 6.76 -19.01
C ASP A 223 -11.08 5.43 -18.24
N LEU A 224 -10.38 5.31 -17.11
CA LEU A 224 -10.34 4.08 -16.32
C LEU A 224 -11.62 3.80 -15.53
N LEU A 225 -12.34 4.82 -15.09
CA LEU A 225 -13.54 4.74 -14.27
C LEU A 225 -14.73 5.37 -15.03
N PRO A 226 -15.96 4.93 -14.74
CA PRO A 226 -17.16 5.43 -15.40
C PRO A 226 -17.57 6.83 -14.96
#